data_AF-A0A5B2Z9B0-F1
#
_entry.id   AF-A0A5B2Z9B0-F1
#
_cell.length_a   1.000
_cell.length_b   1.000
_cell.length_c   1.000
_cell.angle_alpha   90.00
_cell.angle_beta   90.00
_cell.angle_gamma   90.00
#
_symmetry.space_group_name_H-M   'P 1'
#
loop_
_entity.id
_entity.type
_entity.pdbx_description
1 polymer ?
#
loop_
_entity_poly.entity_id
_entity_poly.type
_entity_poly.pdbx_seq_one_letter_code
_entity_poly.pdbx_strand_id
1 'polypeptide(L)'
;MIYSKVFLKSDKECFSKPEIRFGNYFFQWDEGTKFGLSHDEINSFRNFIKKVIPCLEQYMVLLQDASRSSHGKSYHERKKIFLEDKYNSVISFLLFVDVDGKTTFYRQEKCGLIDDQEFNVDGDDPQHTALKQLTTDVSHLHRQSKCRYLELKWILGELLFDRTEKSK
;
A
#
# COMPACT_ATOMS: atom_id res chain seq x y z
N MET A 1 -5.93 37.69 -7.18
CA MET A 1 -5.36 36.39 -7.61
C MET A 1 -3.87 36.42 -7.27
N ILE A 2 -3.47 35.86 -6.12
CA ILE A 2 -2.07 35.84 -5.69
C ILE A 2 -1.69 34.36 -5.57
N TYR A 3 -0.79 33.91 -6.45
CA TYR A 3 -0.24 32.56 -6.42
C TYR A 3 0.87 32.50 -5.38
N SER A 4 0.66 31.78 -4.29
CA SER A 4 1.72 31.41 -3.36
C SER A 4 2.48 30.20 -3.90
N LYS A 5 3.66 30.46 -4.50
CA LYS A 5 4.68 29.46 -4.84
C LYS A 5 5.31 28.96 -3.54
N VAL A 6 4.92 27.76 -3.10
CA VAL A 6 5.63 27.05 -2.04
C VAL A 6 6.86 26.40 -2.67
N PHE A 7 8.03 26.97 -2.41
CA PHE A 7 9.31 26.33 -2.71
C PHE A 7 9.58 25.30 -1.62
N LEU A 8 9.32 24.02 -1.90
CA LEU A 8 9.92 22.94 -1.13
C LEU A 8 11.40 22.90 -1.50
N LYS A 9 12.23 23.31 -0.55
CA LYS A 9 13.68 23.16 -0.59
C LYS A 9 13.96 21.66 -0.69
N SER A 10 14.28 21.18 -1.89
CA SER A 10 14.64 19.79 -2.13
C SER A 10 16.08 19.61 -1.68
N ASP A 11 16.27 19.22 -0.42
CA ASP A 11 17.44 18.44 -0.06
C ASP A 11 17.33 17.15 -0.86
N LYS A 12 18.31 16.93 -1.76
CA LYS A 12 18.42 15.71 -2.57
C LYS A 12 18.87 14.56 -1.66
N GLU A 13 18.04 14.16 -0.71
CA GLU A 13 18.13 12.82 -0.17
C GLU A 13 17.64 11.89 -1.28
N CYS A 14 18.60 11.27 -1.97
CA CYS A 14 18.32 10.17 -2.87
C CYS A 14 17.83 9.01 -2.00
N PHE A 15 16.52 8.97 -1.73
CA PHE A 15 15.85 7.83 -1.10
C PHE A 15 15.93 6.66 -2.08
N SER A 16 17.04 5.93 -2.06
CA SER A 16 17.17 4.68 -2.80
C SER A 16 16.18 3.67 -2.21
N LYS A 17 15.37 3.09 -3.09
CA LYS A 17 14.40 2.06 -2.69
C LYS A 17 15.18 0.87 -2.13
N PRO A 18 14.86 0.38 -0.92
CA PRO A 18 15.66 -0.65 -0.29
C PRO A 18 15.51 -1.97 -1.04
N GLU A 19 16.59 -2.73 -1.13
CA GLU A 19 16.49 -4.12 -1.57
C GLU A 19 15.71 -4.93 -0.52
N ILE A 20 14.78 -5.78 -0.99
CA ILE A 20 13.99 -6.69 -0.17
C ILE A 20 14.09 -8.08 -0.81
N ARG A 21 14.72 -9.00 -0.08
CA ARG A 21 14.89 -10.41 -0.47
C ARG A 21 14.60 -11.34 0.70
N PHE A 22 14.00 -12.48 0.42
CA PHE A 22 13.71 -13.54 1.38
C PHE A 22 13.84 -14.90 0.69
N GLY A 23 14.96 -15.59 0.92
CA GLY A 23 15.31 -16.78 0.14
C GLY A 23 15.31 -16.45 -1.35
N ASN A 24 14.64 -17.28 -2.14
CA ASN A 24 14.52 -17.10 -3.59
C ASN A 24 13.54 -15.99 -4.00
N TYR A 25 12.89 -15.30 -3.07
CA TYR A 25 11.97 -14.22 -3.41
C TYR A 25 12.67 -12.86 -3.34
N PHE A 26 12.39 -11.99 -4.31
CA PHE A 26 12.84 -10.60 -4.29
C PHE A 26 11.72 -9.65 -4.71
N PHE A 27 11.70 -8.48 -4.09
CA PHE A 27 10.73 -7.44 -4.42
C PHE A 27 11.30 -6.49 -5.48
N GLN A 28 10.64 -6.43 -6.63
CA GLN A 28 10.94 -5.45 -7.67
C GLN A 28 10.03 -4.24 -7.49
N TRP A 29 10.63 -3.10 -7.15
CA TRP A 29 9.91 -1.84 -7.05
C TRP A 29 9.42 -1.35 -8.41
N ASP A 30 8.24 -0.74 -8.43
CA ASP A 30 7.72 -0.07 -9.62
C ASP A 30 8.59 1.15 -9.98
N GLU A 31 9.07 1.25 -11.22
CA GLU A 31 9.98 2.31 -11.67
C GLU A 31 9.27 3.67 -11.84
N GLY A 32 7.95 3.66 -12.07
CA GLY A 32 7.14 4.85 -12.28
C GLY A 32 6.86 5.65 -11.01
N THR A 33 6.98 5.02 -9.84
CA THR A 33 6.72 5.67 -8.54
C THR A 33 7.97 6.33 -7.96
N LYS A 34 7.91 7.65 -7.77
CA LYS A 34 8.92 8.41 -7.00
C LYS A 34 8.67 8.40 -5.49
N PHE A 35 7.47 8.00 -5.07
CA PHE A 35 7.06 7.99 -3.68
C PHE A 35 7.49 6.66 -3.04
N GLY A 36 8.47 6.74 -2.15
CA GLY A 36 8.91 5.63 -1.34
C GLY A 36 8.06 5.49 -0.08
N LEU A 37 7.99 4.26 0.43
CA LEU A 37 7.61 4.02 1.81
C LEU A 37 8.58 4.76 2.74
N SER A 38 8.08 5.29 3.86
CA SER A 38 8.94 5.80 4.93
C SER A 38 9.81 4.68 5.51
N HIS A 39 10.87 5.03 6.24
CA HIS A 39 11.75 4.03 6.86
C HIS A 39 10.98 3.07 7.79
N ASP A 40 10.01 3.58 8.54
CA ASP A 40 9.18 2.78 9.46
C ASP A 40 8.18 1.89 8.70
N GLU A 41 7.61 2.41 7.61
CA GLU A 41 6.73 1.66 6.72
C GLU A 41 7.50 0.50 6.05
N ILE A 42 8.76 0.69 5.67
CA ILE A 42 9.61 -0.34 5.04
C ILE A 42 9.73 -1.57 5.94
N ASN A 43 9.95 -1.40 7.24
CA ASN A 43 10.09 -2.52 8.16
C ASN A 43 8.78 -3.31 8.30
N SER A 44 7.65 -2.61 8.37
CA SER A 44 6.33 -3.22 8.41
C SER A 44 6.01 -3.95 7.09
N PHE A 45 6.35 -3.34 5.96
CA PHE A 45 6.19 -3.93 4.64
C PHE A 45 7.04 -5.19 4.43
N ARG A 46 8.30 -5.16 4.88
CA ARG A 46 9.19 -6.35 4.90
C ARG A 46 8.58 -7.49 5.69
N ASN A 47 8.02 -7.19 6.87
CA ASN A 47 7.35 -8.19 7.69
C ASN A 47 6.09 -8.73 7.01
N PHE A 48 5.32 -7.89 6.32
CA PHE A 48 4.17 -8.33 5.54
C PHE A 48 4.58 -9.31 4.44
N ILE A 49 5.58 -8.97 3.62
CA ILE A 49 6.11 -9.88 2.57
C ILE A 49 6.55 -11.20 3.18
N LYS A 50 7.30 -11.17 4.29
CA LYS A 50 7.80 -12.37 4.96
C LYS A 50 6.66 -13.29 5.42
N LYS A 51 5.54 -12.74 5.90
CA LYS A 51 4.35 -13.52 6.28
C LYS A 51 3.61 -14.10 5.07
N VAL A 52 3.63 -13.39 3.95
CA VAL A 52 2.92 -13.76 2.73
C VAL A 52 3.57 -14.92 1.97
N ILE A 53 4.90 -15.00 1.96
CA ILE A 53 5.65 -16.00 1.19
C ILE A 53 5.13 -17.44 1.43
N PRO A 54 4.98 -17.93 2.67
CA PRO A 54 4.44 -19.28 2.91
C PRO A 54 3.02 -19.48 2.36
N CYS A 55 2.18 -18.44 2.39
CA CYS A 55 0.83 -18.49 1.84
C CYS A 55 0.85 -18.59 0.30
N LEU A 56 1.78 -17.89 -0.35
CA LEU A 56 1.97 -17.95 -1.81
C LEU A 56 2.46 -19.33 -2.24
N GLU A 57 3.41 -19.92 -1.51
CA GLU A 57 3.91 -21.27 -1.78
C GLU A 57 2.78 -22.30 -1.74
N GLN A 58 1.95 -22.26 -0.68
CA GLN A 58 0.77 -23.13 -0.55
C GLN A 58 -0.22 -22.91 -1.70
N TYR A 59 -0.46 -21.65 -2.07
CA TYR A 59 -1.37 -21.34 -3.17
C TYR A 59 -0.88 -21.86 -4.52
N MET A 60 0.42 -21.73 -4.81
CA MET A 60 1.01 -22.23 -6.04
C MET A 60 0.89 -23.76 -6.16
N VAL A 61 1.05 -24.50 -5.05
CA VAL A 61 0.80 -25.95 -5.01
C VAL A 61 -0.65 -26.26 -5.39
N LEU A 62 -1.61 -25.54 -4.79
CA LEU A 62 -3.04 -25.72 -5.10
C LEU A 62 -3.36 -25.42 -6.59
N LEU A 63 -2.73 -24.41 -7.18
CA LEU A 63 -2.91 -24.09 -8.59
C LEU A 63 -2.35 -25.19 -9.50
N GLN A 64 -1.18 -25.74 -9.17
CA GLN A 64 -0.57 -26.84 -9.92
C GLN A 64 -1.41 -28.10 -9.87
N ASP A 65 -1.94 -28.47 -8.70
CA ASP A 65 -2.77 -29.66 -8.54
C ASP A 65 -4.11 -29.53 -9.29
N ALA A 66 -4.73 -28.34 -9.24
CA ALA A 66 -5.95 -28.06 -10.00
C ALA A 66 -5.76 -28.20 -11.53
N SER A 67 -4.57 -27.85 -12.04
CA SER A 67 -4.24 -28.03 -13.47
C SER A 67 -4.12 -29.51 -13.90
N ARG A 68 -3.85 -30.42 -12.95
CA ARG A 68 -3.65 -31.85 -13.21
C ARG A 68 -4.94 -32.66 -13.12
N SER A 69 -5.94 -32.20 -12.35
CA SER A 69 -7.25 -32.84 -12.24
C SER A 69 -8.19 -32.39 -13.37
N SER A 70 -7.96 -32.90 -14.58
CA SER A 70 -8.72 -32.53 -15.79
C SER A 70 -10.12 -33.15 -15.90
N HIS A 71 -10.79 -33.45 -14.78
CA HIS A 71 -12.18 -33.95 -14.76
C HIS A 71 -12.99 -33.26 -13.66
N GLY A 72 -13.64 -32.13 -13.97
CA GLY A 72 -14.68 -31.55 -13.12
C GLY A 72 -14.76 -30.03 -13.11
N LYS A 73 -15.64 -29.48 -13.95
CA LYS A 73 -16.35 -28.20 -13.82
C LYS A 73 -15.56 -26.98 -13.29
N SER A 74 -15.22 -26.09 -14.22
CA SER A 74 -15.12 -24.62 -14.06
C SER A 74 -14.68 -24.11 -12.67
N TYR A 75 -13.39 -24.28 -12.35
CA TYR A 75 -12.75 -23.58 -11.22
C TYR A 75 -12.11 -22.24 -11.61
N HIS A 76 -12.22 -21.84 -12.89
CA HIS A 76 -11.48 -20.73 -13.48
C HIS A 76 -12.01 -19.32 -13.18
N GLU A 77 -13.18 -19.15 -12.57
CA GLU A 77 -13.79 -17.82 -12.46
C GLU A 77 -13.46 -17.02 -11.18
N ARG A 78 -12.80 -17.57 -10.14
CA ARG A 78 -12.85 -16.91 -8.80
C ARG A 78 -11.64 -16.97 -7.88
N LYS A 79 -10.39 -16.97 -8.33
CA LYS A 79 -9.26 -16.89 -7.37
C LYS A 79 -8.24 -15.82 -7.72
N LYS A 80 -8.67 -14.56 -7.61
CA LYS A 80 -7.74 -13.47 -7.25
C LYS A 80 -7.55 -13.53 -5.74
N ILE A 81 -6.31 -13.69 -5.27
CA ILE A 81 -6.05 -13.56 -3.83
C ILE A 81 -5.90 -12.08 -3.53
N PHE A 82 -6.52 -11.68 -2.43
CA PHE A 82 -6.33 -10.38 -1.82
C PHE A 82 -5.91 -10.57 -0.36
N LEU A 83 -4.79 -9.98 0.03
CA LEU A 83 -4.36 -9.89 1.42
C LEU A 83 -4.15 -8.43 1.79
N GLU A 84 -4.53 -8.06 3.00
CA GLU A 84 -4.35 -6.73 3.57
C GLU A 84 -3.59 -6.84 4.91
N ASP A 85 -2.55 -6.03 5.09
CA ASP A 85 -1.88 -5.84 6.38
C ASP A 85 -1.94 -4.36 6.76
N LYS A 86 -2.59 -4.05 7.88
CA LYS A 86 -2.81 -2.67 8.33
C LYS A 86 -1.55 -2.17 9.02
N TYR A 87 -0.96 -1.09 8.50
CA TYR A 87 0.15 -0.41 9.18
C TYR A 87 -0.36 0.47 10.32
N ASN A 88 -1.42 1.25 10.07
CA ASN A 88 -2.13 2.04 11.07
C ASN A 88 -3.59 2.28 10.66
N SER A 89 -4.29 3.22 11.29
CA SER A 89 -5.70 3.55 10.98
C SER A 89 -5.91 4.16 9.59
N VAL A 90 -4.85 4.71 8.99
CA VAL A 90 -4.85 5.45 7.73
C VAL A 90 -4.27 4.61 6.59
N ILE A 91 -3.22 3.84 6.87
CA ILE A 91 -2.38 3.18 5.86
C ILE A 91 -2.48 1.65 5.99
N SER A 92 -2.68 0.98 4.85
CA SER A 92 -2.65 -0.47 4.71
C SER A 92 -1.74 -0.88 3.56
N PHE A 93 -1.07 -2.02 3.69
CA PHE A 93 -0.40 -2.70 2.58
C PHE A 93 -1.31 -3.77 2.01
N LEU A 94 -1.39 -3.85 0.68
CA LEU A 94 -2.22 -4.81 -0.02
C LEU A 94 -1.35 -5.70 -0.90
N LEU A 95 -1.70 -6.97 -0.98
CA LEU A 95 -1.20 -7.90 -1.98
C LEU A 95 -2.38 -8.36 -2.84
N PHE A 96 -2.17 -8.33 -4.16
CA PHE A 96 -3.04 -8.98 -5.12
C PHE A 96 -2.27 -10.07 -5.86
N VAL A 97 -2.87 -11.26 -5.95
CA VAL A 97 -2.37 -12.36 -6.79
C VAL A 97 -3.36 -12.59 -7.91
N ASP A 98 -2.92 -12.44 -9.15
CA ASP A 98 -3.76 -12.69 -10.31
C ASP A 98 -3.82 -14.18 -10.67
N VAL A 99 -4.67 -14.53 -11.63
CA VAL A 99 -4.85 -15.89 -12.15
C VAL A 99 -3.56 -16.48 -12.73
N ASP A 100 -2.68 -15.62 -13.26
CA ASP A 100 -1.38 -16.01 -13.79
C ASP A 100 -0.30 -16.18 -12.70
N GLY A 101 -0.67 -16.01 -11.43
CA GLY A 101 0.26 -16.06 -10.30
C GLY A 101 1.11 -14.80 -10.14
N LYS A 102 0.84 -13.74 -10.91
CA LYS A 102 1.47 -12.43 -10.74
C LYS A 102 1.11 -11.85 -9.37
N THR A 103 2.12 -11.42 -8.61
CA THR A 103 1.93 -10.89 -7.25
C THR A 103 2.30 -9.40 -7.19
N THR A 104 1.31 -8.54 -6.99
CA THR A 104 1.49 -7.08 -7.00
C THR A 104 1.15 -6.51 -5.63
N PHE A 105 2.03 -5.66 -5.11
CA PHE A 105 1.85 -4.97 -3.84
C PHE A 105 1.43 -3.51 -4.03
N TYR A 106 0.56 -3.05 -3.13
CA TYR A 106 0.08 -1.68 -3.09
C TYR A 106 0.20 -1.10 -1.69
N ARG A 107 0.40 0.21 -1.60
CA ARG A 107 0.13 1.01 -0.40
C ARG A 107 -1.21 1.69 -0.58
N GLN A 108 -2.13 1.45 0.33
CA GLN A 108 -3.42 2.13 0.41
C GLN A 108 -3.37 3.17 1.53
N GLU A 109 -3.88 4.37 1.24
CA GLU A 109 -4.00 5.46 2.21
C GLU A 109 -5.44 6.00 2.23
N LYS A 110 -6.00 6.16 3.42
CA LYS A 110 -7.35 6.71 3.65
C LYS A 110 -7.26 8.20 3.97
N CYS A 111 -7.80 9.04 3.10
CA CYS A 111 -7.85 10.48 3.31
C CYS A 111 -9.26 10.87 3.76
N GLY A 112 -9.38 11.57 4.89
CA GLY A 112 -10.66 12.14 5.31
C GLY A 112 -11.12 13.23 4.33
N LEU A 113 -12.39 13.20 3.94
CA LEU A 113 -13.02 14.30 3.22
C LEU A 113 -13.59 15.26 4.26
N ILE A 114 -13.11 16.49 4.26
CA ILE A 114 -13.71 17.57 5.02
C ILE A 114 -14.92 18.04 4.21
N ASP A 115 -16.11 18.03 4.83
CA ASP A 115 -17.30 18.63 4.22
C ASP A 115 -17.21 20.15 4.40
N ASP A 116 -17.46 20.93 3.35
CA ASP A 116 -17.31 22.40 3.35
C ASP A 116 -18.25 23.10 4.35
N GLN A 117 -19.14 22.36 5.03
CA GLN A 117 -20.10 22.90 6.00
C GLN A 117 -19.54 23.18 7.41
N GLU A 118 -18.31 22.77 7.75
CA GLU A 118 -17.77 22.97 9.11
C GLU A 118 -16.80 24.17 9.26
N PHE A 119 -16.50 24.91 8.19
CA PHE A 119 -15.71 26.16 8.29
C PHE A 119 -16.57 27.39 8.58
N ASN A 120 -17.39 27.35 9.64
CA ASN A 120 -17.86 28.59 10.28
C ASN A 120 -16.81 29.04 11.29
N VAL A 121 -15.79 29.75 10.79
CA VAL A 121 -14.85 30.48 11.64
C VAL A 121 -15.51 31.81 12.00
N ASP A 122 -16.25 31.82 13.10
CA ASP A 122 -16.52 33.06 13.82
C ASP A 122 -15.21 33.49 14.51
N GLY A 123 -14.69 34.66 14.14
CA GLY A 123 -13.74 35.43 14.94
C GLY A 123 -12.28 35.44 14.48
N ASP A 124 -11.95 36.46 13.69
CA ASP A 124 -10.72 37.29 13.74
C ASP A 124 -9.37 36.63 14.11
N ASP A 125 -8.69 36.01 13.12
CA ASP A 125 -7.25 36.24 12.86
C ASP A 125 -6.82 35.58 11.52
N PRO A 126 -6.36 36.31 10.46
CA PRO A 126 -6.24 35.74 9.12
C PRO A 126 -4.90 35.08 8.77
N GLN A 127 -3.92 34.90 9.69
CA GLN A 127 -2.55 34.56 9.25
C GLN A 127 -1.88 33.30 9.84
N HIS A 128 -2.52 32.49 10.69
CA HIS A 128 -1.80 31.35 11.31
C HIS A 128 -2.46 29.96 11.28
N THR A 129 -3.61 29.79 10.64
CA THR A 129 -4.43 28.56 10.82
C THR A 129 -4.33 27.54 9.68
N ALA A 130 -3.70 27.86 8.56
CA ALA A 130 -3.74 27.03 7.35
C ALA A 130 -2.83 25.78 7.35
N LEU A 131 -2.00 25.57 8.38
CA LEU A 131 -0.99 24.49 8.38
C LEU A 131 -1.01 23.59 9.61
N LYS A 132 -1.86 23.88 10.62
CA LYS A 132 -1.86 23.13 11.90
C LYS A 132 -2.93 22.03 12.01
N GLN A 133 -3.83 21.88 11.04
CA GLN A 133 -4.92 20.90 11.13
C GLN A 133 -4.77 19.65 10.23
N LEU A 134 -3.71 19.55 9.43
CA LEU A 134 -3.44 18.34 8.63
C LEU A 134 -2.88 17.16 9.45
N THR A 135 -2.62 17.36 10.75
CA THR A 135 -2.13 16.32 11.68
C THR A 135 -3.07 16.08 12.85
N THR A 136 -4.33 16.52 12.78
CA THR A 136 -5.32 16.19 13.81
C THR A 136 -5.80 14.75 13.62
N ASP A 137 -5.09 13.85 14.28
CA ASP A 137 -5.54 12.60 14.87
C ASP A 137 -6.88 12.05 14.32
N VAL A 138 -6.79 11.35 13.18
CA VAL A 138 -7.91 10.62 12.54
C VAL A 138 -8.58 9.64 13.52
N SER A 139 -7.90 9.29 14.61
CA SER A 139 -8.41 8.47 15.71
C SER A 139 -9.60 9.09 16.45
N HIS A 140 -9.66 10.42 16.56
CA HIS A 140 -10.70 11.11 17.37
C HIS A 140 -11.98 11.44 16.59
N LEU A 141 -11.93 11.48 15.25
CA LEU A 141 -13.12 11.70 14.43
C LEU A 141 -14.06 10.48 14.36
N HIS A 142 -13.63 9.31 14.88
CA HIS A 142 -14.35 8.06 14.70
C HIS A 142 -15.65 7.95 15.52
N ARG A 143 -15.91 8.88 16.46
CA ARG A 143 -16.98 8.66 17.45
C ARG A 143 -18.35 9.21 17.10
N GLN A 144 -18.51 10.21 16.22
CA GLN A 144 -19.84 10.85 16.06
C GLN A 144 -20.28 11.34 14.68
N SER A 145 -19.51 11.22 13.61
CA SER A 145 -19.96 11.65 12.27
C SER A 145 -19.62 10.63 11.19
N LYS A 146 -20.50 10.49 10.20
CA LYS A 146 -20.34 9.63 9.01
C LYS A 146 -19.24 10.20 8.12
N CYS A 147 -18.00 10.18 8.60
CA CYS A 147 -16.84 10.73 7.91
C CYS A 147 -16.67 10.00 6.59
N ARG A 148 -16.78 10.73 5.47
CA ARG A 148 -16.47 10.20 4.14
C ARG A 148 -14.96 10.17 4.00
N TYR A 149 -14.43 9.12 3.40
CA TYR A 149 -13.01 9.01 3.11
C TYR A 149 -12.78 8.64 1.65
N LEU A 150 -11.68 9.15 1.09
CA LEU A 150 -11.13 8.74 -0.19
C LEU A 150 -10.05 7.69 0.07
N GLU A 151 -9.96 6.66 -0.78
CA GLU A 151 -8.86 5.69 -0.75
C GLU A 151 -7.93 5.91 -1.94
N LEU A 152 -6.66 6.19 -1.65
CA LEU A 152 -5.60 6.27 -2.65
C LEU A 152 -4.80 4.98 -2.64
N LYS A 153 -4.62 4.36 -3.81
CA LYS A 153 -3.84 3.13 -3.98
C LYS A 153 -2.62 3.39 -4.86
N TRP A 154 -1.45 3.18 -4.29
CA TRP A 154 -0.17 3.34 -4.95
C TRP A 154 0.43 1.96 -5.23
N ILE A 155 0.81 1.69 -6.47
CA ILE A 155 1.55 0.47 -6.81
C ILE A 155 2.95 0.60 -6.21
N LEU A 156 3.35 -0.36 -5.39
CA LEU A 156 4.71 -0.41 -4.85
C LEU A 156 5.64 -1.18 -5.76
N GLY A 157 5.14 -2.27 -6.34
CA GLY A 157 5.94 -3.19 -7.14
C GLY A 157 5.41 -4.61 -7.08
N GLU A 158 6.27 -5.54 -7.49
CA GLU A 158 5.94 -6.94 -7.69
C GLU A 158 6.89 -7.84 -6.87
N LEU A 159 6.37 -8.94 -6.35
CA LEU A 159 7.20 -9.96 -5.73
C LEU A 159 7.52 -11.05 -6.76
N LEU A 160 8.81 -11.27 -6.98
CA LEU A 160 9.33 -12.18 -7.98
C LEU A 160 10.06 -13.34 -7.32
N PHE A 161 10.10 -14.47 -8.01
CA PHE A 161 10.84 -15.65 -7.60
C PHE A 161 12.06 -15.86 -8.50
N ASP A 162 13.23 -15.87 -7.90
CA ASP A 162 14.50 -16.15 -8.53
C ASP A 162 14.68 -17.67 -8.72
N ARG A 163 14.69 -18.10 -9.98
CA ARG A 163 14.89 -19.51 -10.35
C ARG A 163 16.36 -19.91 -10.40
N THR A 164 17.29 -18.97 -10.24
CA THR A 164 18.73 -19.18 -10.45
C THR A 164 19.47 -19.59 -9.18
N GLU A 165 18.93 -19.31 -7.98
CA GLU A 165 19.41 -19.89 -6.73
C GLU A 165 19.00 -21.37 -6.66
N LYS A 166 19.83 -22.22 -7.27
CA LYS A 166 19.82 -23.65 -6.96
C LYS A 166 20.12 -23.79 -5.47
N SER A 167 19.19 -24.42 -4.74
CA SER A 167 19.35 -24.91 -3.37
C SER A 167 20.78 -25.36 -3.14
N LYS A 168 21.52 -24.62 -2.32
CA LYS A 168 22.73 -25.15 -1.69
C LYS A 168 22.35 -26.11 -0.57
#